data_AF-A0A540W655-F1
#
_entry.id   AF-A0A540W655-F1
#
_cell.length_a   1.000
_cell.length_b   1.000
_cell.length_c   1.000
_cell.angle_alpha   90.00
_cell.angle_beta   90.00
_cell.angle_gamma   90.00
#
_symmetry.space_group_name_H-M   'P 1'
#
loop_
_entity.id
_entity.type
_entity.pdbx_description
1 polymer ?
#
loop_
_entity_poly.entity_id
_entity_poly.type
_entity_poly.pdbx_seq_one_letter_code
_entity_poly.pdbx_strand_id
1 'polypeptide(L)' 'MADEVRSVMPSIRQARAALDELEDALVDREVDVPDLSAGLRVTPMGAVLVQLRPLLPTELLLIAEALRH' A
#
# COMPACT_ATOMS: atom_id res chain seq x y z
N MET A 1 -28.28 6.62 -3.71
CA MET A 1 -27.40 5.64 -3.03
C MET A 1 -26.74 4.62 -3.96
N ALA A 2 -27.26 4.32 -5.16
CA ALA A 2 -26.63 3.34 -6.07
C ALA A 2 -25.48 3.92 -6.96
N ASP A 3 -25.35 5.24 -7.05
CA ASP A 3 -24.34 5.90 -7.92
C ASP A 3 -22.96 6.03 -7.28
N GLU A 4 -22.87 6.30 -5.97
CA GLU A 4 -21.58 6.44 -5.27
C GLU A 4 -20.79 5.12 -5.24
N VAL A 5 -21.47 3.98 -5.08
CA VAL A 5 -20.83 2.65 -5.05
C VAL A 5 -20.17 2.31 -6.40
N ARG A 6 -20.72 2.81 -7.50
CA ARG A 6 -20.19 2.57 -8.86
C ARG A 6 -18.90 3.34 -9.14
N SER A 7 -18.67 4.45 -8.42
CA SER A 7 -17.46 5.28 -8.54
C SER A 7 -16.30 4.82 -7.65
N VAL A 8 -16.54 3.94 -6.66
CA VAL A 8 -15.52 3.46 -5.69
C VAL A 8 -14.84 2.16 -6.16
N MET A 9 -15.51 1.32 -6.95
CA MET A 9 -14.91 0.09 -7.49
C MET A 9 -13.67 0.30 -8.38
N PRO A 10 -13.58 1.35 -9.22
CA PRO A 10 -12.35 1.67 -9.94
C PRO A 10 -11.19 2.02 -8.99
N SER A 11 -11.48 2.67 -7.86
CA SER A 11 -10.46 3.15 -6.93
C SER A 11 -9.82 2.03 -6.11
N ILE A 12 -10.56 0.96 -5.76
CA ILE A 12 -9.97 -0.19 -5.04
C ILE A 12 -9.01 -0.97 -5.93
N ARG A 13 -9.36 -1.16 -7.21
CA ARG A 13 -8.48 -1.85 -8.16
C ARG A 13 -7.22 -1.04 -8.43
N GLN A 14 -7.36 0.27 -8.64
CA GLN A 14 -6.22 1.17 -8.82
C GLN A 14 -5.36 1.25 -7.55
N ALA A 15 -5.98 1.28 -6.37
CA ALA A 15 -5.25 1.24 -5.10
C ALA A 15 -4.46 -0.06 -4.95
N ARG A 16 -5.05 -1.21 -5.27
CA ARG A 16 -4.32 -2.49 -5.28
C ARG A 16 -3.16 -2.49 -6.25
N ALA A 17 -3.37 -2.07 -7.50
CA ALA A 17 -2.29 -2.01 -8.48
C ALA A 17 -1.14 -1.08 -8.03
N ALA A 18 -1.47 0.05 -7.39
CA ALA A 18 -0.45 0.95 -6.83
C ALA A 18 0.29 0.35 -5.63
N LEU A 19 -0.37 -0.51 -4.85
CA LEU A 19 0.27 -1.24 -3.74
C LEU A 19 1.14 -2.39 -4.25
N ASP A 20 0.67 -3.14 -5.24
CA ASP A 20 1.44 -4.20 -5.88
C ASP A 20 2.74 -3.62 -6.46
N GLU A 21 2.68 -2.46 -7.15
CA GLU A 21 3.87 -1.77 -7.67
C GLU A 21 4.82 -1.30 -6.54
N LEU A 22 4.28 -0.82 -5.41
CA LEU A 22 5.09 -0.44 -4.26
C LEU A 22 5.77 -1.65 -3.61
N GLU A 23 5.06 -2.77 -3.53
CA GLU A 23 5.58 -4.03 -3.01
C GLU A 23 6.70 -4.55 -3.90
N ASP A 24 6.48 -4.59 -5.22
CA ASP A 24 7.49 -5.00 -6.21
C ASP A 24 8.75 -4.12 -6.11
N ALA A 25 8.60 -2.80 -6.01
CA ALA A 25 9.73 -1.88 -5.89
C ALA A 25 10.56 -2.10 -4.61
N LEU A 26 9.93 -2.52 -3.51
CA LEU A 26 10.62 -2.84 -2.26
C LEU A 26 11.27 -4.24 -2.32
N VAL A 27 10.61 -5.22 -2.95
CA VAL A 27 11.17 -6.56 -3.19
C VAL A 27 12.40 -6.50 -4.07
N ASP A 28 12.40 -5.68 -5.13
CA ASP A 28 13.57 -5.42 -5.99
C ASP A 28 14.77 -4.86 -5.22
N ARG A 29 14.53 -4.29 -4.04
CA ARG A 29 15.54 -3.77 -3.11
C ARG A 29 15.86 -4.72 -1.97
N GLU A 30 15.45 -5.98 -2.09
CA GLU A 30 15.64 -7.05 -1.11
C GLU A 30 15.04 -6.70 0.27
N VAL A 31 14.03 -5.83 0.30
CA VAL A 31 13.26 -5.53 1.52
C VAL A 31 12.10 -6.49 1.61
N ASP A 32 12.09 -7.31 2.66
CA ASP A 32 10.95 -8.18 2.96
C ASP A 32 9.75 -7.32 3.39
N VAL A 33 8.79 -7.16 2.47
CA VAL A 33 7.70 -6.21 2.62
C VAL A 33 6.60 -6.82 3.50
N PRO A 34 6.13 -6.11 4.55
CA PRO A 34 4.90 -6.50 5.21
C PRO A 34 3.72 -6.41 4.23
N ASP A 35 2.88 -7.46 4.17
CA ASP A 35 1.66 -7.47 3.33
C ASP A 35 0.88 -6.15 3.46
N LEU A 36 0.95 -5.33 2.41
CA LEU A 36 0.37 -3.99 2.35
C LEU A 36 -1.15 -4.05 2.13
N SER A 37 -1.67 -5.21 1.74
CA SER A 37 -3.08 -5.41 1.44
C SER A 37 -3.92 -5.65 2.69
N ALA A 38 -3.30 -6.15 3.77
CA ALA A 38 -3.97 -6.53 5.02
C ALA A 38 -4.68 -5.36 5.72
N GLY A 39 -4.24 -4.12 5.49
CA GLY A 39 -4.75 -2.91 6.11
C GLY A 39 -5.41 -1.90 5.17
N LEU A 40 -5.64 -2.26 3.90
CA LEU A 40 -6.07 -1.31 2.87
C LEU A 40 -7.45 -0.71 3.17
N ARG A 41 -7.51 0.62 3.25
CA ARG A 41 -8.76 1.40 3.30
C ARG A 41 -8.71 2.52 2.26
N VAL A 42 -9.79 2.66 1.48
CA VAL A 42 -9.96 3.81 0.59
C VAL A 42 -10.89 4.81 1.25
N THR A 43 -10.46 6.06 1.36
CA THR A 43 -11.27 7.13 1.96
C THR A 43 -12.34 7.63 0.97
N PRO A 44 -13.40 8.31 1.45
CA PRO A 44 -14.40 8.92 0.56
C PRO A 44 -13.83 9.95 -0.44
N MET A 45 -12.64 10.50 -0.16
CA MET A 45 -11.94 11.41 -1.08
C MET A 45 -11.00 10.70 -2.06
N GLY A 46 -10.99 9.37 -2.08
CA GLY A 46 -10.16 8.57 -2.99
C GLY A 46 -8.70 8.39 -2.52
N ALA A 47 -8.36 8.77 -1.29
CA ALA A 47 -7.04 8.51 -0.74
C ALA A 47 -6.92 7.06 -0.27
N VAL A 48 -5.70 6.50 -0.33
CA VAL A 48 -5.39 5.15 0.11
C VAL A 48 -4.70 5.19 1.47
N LEU A 49 -5.23 4.48 2.45
CA LEU A 49 -4.62 4.26 3.75
C LEU A 49 -4.18 2.80 3.83
N VAL A 50 -2.93 2.58 4.22
CA VAL A 50 -2.33 1.27 4.42
C VAL A 50 -1.90 1.16 5.88
N GLN A 51 -2.28 0.07 6.53
CA GLN A 51 -1.80 -0.25 7.87
C GLN A 51 -0.83 -1.43 7.78
N LEU A 52 0.41 -1.17 8.17
CA LEU A 52 1.43 -2.20 8.28
C LEU A 52 1.23 -3.00 9.58
N ARG A 53 1.68 -4.26 9.58
CA ARG A 53 1.91 -4.98 10.84
C ARG A 53 2.92 -4.22 11.71
N PRO A 54 3.00 -4.50 13.02
CA PRO A 54 4.12 -4.01 13.83
C PRO A 54 5.46 -4.37 13.19
N LEU A 55 6.35 -3.38 13.14
CA LEU A 55 7.68 -3.49 12.55
C LEU A 55 8.75 -3.31 13.62
N LEU A 56 9.84 -4.04 13.47
CA LEU A 56 11.08 -3.85 14.20
C LEU A 56 11.77 -2.58 13.70
N PRO A 57 12.60 -1.93 14.55
CA PRO A 57 13.38 -0.75 14.13
C PRO A 57 14.25 -1.01 12.89
N THR A 58 14.81 -2.21 12.75
CA THR A 58 15.64 -2.59 11.59
C THR A 58 14.83 -2.65 10.29
N GLU A 59 13.60 -3.16 10.35
CA GLU A 59 12.69 -3.20 9.19
C GLU A 59 12.35 -1.78 8.73
N LEU A 60 12.12 -0.85 9.66
CA LEU A 60 11.92 0.57 9.33
C LEU A 60 13.14 1.19 8.64
N LEU A 61 14.36 0.84 9.06
CA LEU A 61 15.59 1.32 8.44
C LEU A 61 15.78 0.77 7.03
N LEU A 62 15.44 -0.49 6.79
CA LEU A 62 15.48 -1.13 5.47
C LEU A 62 14.51 -0.45 4.51
N ILE A 63 13.26 -0.22 4.94
CA ILE A 63 12.27 0.51 4.13
C ILE A 63 12.78 1.92 3.81
N ALA A 64 13.31 2.63 4.82
CA ALA A 64 13.82 3.98 4.62
C ALA A 64 15.01 4.03 3.64
N GLU A 65 15.86 3.01 3.62
CA GLU A 65 16.96 2.89 2.68
C GLU A 65 16.46 2.59 1.26
N ALA A 66 15.52 1.65 1.12
CA ALA A 66 14.94 1.33 -0.18
C ALA A 66 14.25 2.54 -0.84
N LEU A 67 13.60 3.41 -0.06
CA LEU A 67 12.95 4.62 -0.55
C LEU A 67 13.90 5.78 -0.92
N ARG A 68 15.17 5.73 -0.50
CA ARG A 68 16.16 6.80 -0.79
C ARG A 68 16.76 6.70 -2.19
N HIS A 69 16.66 5.55 -2.84
CA HIS A 69 17.33 5.20 -4.09
C HIS A 69 16.34 4.69 -5.13
#